data_AF-A0AA95LZC4-F1
#
_entry.id   AF-A0AA95LZC4-F1
#
_cell.length_a   1.000
_cell.length_b   1.000
_cell.length_c   1.000
_cell.angle_alpha   90.00
_cell.angle_beta   90.00
_cell.angle_gamma   90.00
#
_symmetry.space_group_name_H-M   'P 1'
#
loop_
_entity.id
_entity.type
_entity.pdbx_description
1 polymer ?
#
loop_
_entity_poly.entity_id
_entity_poly.type
_entity_poly.pdbx_seq_one_letter_code
_entity_poly.pdbx_strand_id
1 'polypeptide(L)'
;MTLAIFLIIAIILVGIQTAVPFLVKRTVIFGVTVPEKYLMNEKLTSYKKGYALLVSLLSFVVLAGYLLWALLNNPSEEQTVLVGTIIQFGIILYSLSLYFFYHGKTLQLKTKNNWGEGLKQVKVTDLSVRALDEMLPWYVYLLPIVITVGVLGYTILQYDLLPDQIPTHWGINGEADDFTEKTPMSAILMPLTFLIMQFMFLAIHSGTKKSGIKLSATNTSASRMRQLSLRKNSSWFMFIISFLLTVMFSFFQLKTIHPDLFAGITMAATPIIFLVITLAGTIAFAVKVGRSDKLGMDETEEGITDYDEDAHWKGGLFYFNRKDPSIFVEKRFGVGWTLNFGNPIGYLIVFVPLVIILVISFI
;
A
#
# COMPACT_ATOMS: atom_id res chain seq x y z
N MET A 1 -24.51 11.00 0.64
CA MET A 1 -23.22 10.99 -0.08
C MET A 1 -22.16 10.15 0.65
N THR A 2 -21.99 10.34 1.96
CA THR A 2 -21.11 9.57 2.87
C THR A 2 -21.19 8.06 2.68
N LEU A 3 -22.41 7.50 2.72
CA LEU A 3 -22.64 6.07 2.53
C LEU A 3 -22.05 5.55 1.21
N ALA A 4 -22.23 6.29 0.12
CA ALA A 4 -21.72 5.90 -1.19
C ALA A 4 -20.18 5.88 -1.23
N ILE A 5 -19.52 6.85 -0.60
CA ILE A 5 -18.06 6.90 -0.50
C ILE A 5 -17.54 5.67 0.26
N PHE A 6 -18.11 5.37 1.43
CA PHE A 6 -17.71 4.21 2.23
C PHE A 6 -17.98 2.87 1.53
N LEU A 7 -19.09 2.75 0.80
CA LEU A 7 -19.40 1.58 -0.01
C LEU A 7 -18.40 1.43 -1.17
N ILE A 8 -18.06 2.49 -1.89
CA ILE A 8 -17.08 2.44 -3.00
C ILE A 8 -15.71 2.00 -2.48
N ILE A 9 -15.24 2.59 -1.38
CA ILE A 9 -13.97 2.20 -0.75
C ILE A 9 -14.02 0.73 -0.32
N ALA A 10 -15.11 0.31 0.32
CA ALA A 10 -15.27 -1.07 0.77
C ALA A 10 -15.32 -2.06 -0.40
N ILE A 11 -16.02 -1.75 -1.49
CA ILE A 11 -16.09 -2.61 -2.68
C ILE A 11 -14.69 -2.80 -3.29
N ILE A 12 -13.91 -1.72 -3.41
CA ILE A 12 -12.55 -1.79 -3.95
C ILE A 12 -11.63 -2.58 -3.00
N LEU A 13 -11.73 -2.34 -1.69
CA LEU A 13 -11.04 -3.11 -0.67
C LEU A 13 -11.35 -4.62 -0.80
N VAL A 14 -12.63 -4.99 -0.89
CA VAL A 14 -13.08 -6.37 -1.05
C VAL A 14 -12.56 -6.99 -2.34
N GLY A 15 -12.60 -6.25 -3.45
CA GLY A 15 -12.06 -6.69 -4.73
C GLY A 15 -10.56 -7.01 -4.64
N ILE A 16 -9.77 -6.13 -4.01
CA ILE A 16 -8.34 -6.34 -3.79
C ILE A 16 -8.12 -7.56 -2.87
N GLN A 17 -8.78 -7.61 -1.71
CA GLN A 17 -8.62 -8.70 -0.75
C GLN A 17 -8.94 -10.06 -1.38
N THR A 18 -10.04 -10.15 -2.12
CA THR A 18 -10.45 -11.36 -2.85
C THR A 18 -9.42 -11.79 -3.89
N ALA A 19 -8.81 -10.82 -4.59
CA ALA A 19 -7.85 -11.08 -5.66
C ALA A 19 -6.42 -11.37 -5.17
N VAL A 20 -6.05 -11.00 -3.94
CA VAL A 20 -4.66 -11.06 -3.45
C VAL A 20 -3.96 -12.40 -3.68
N PRO A 21 -4.55 -13.59 -3.40
CA PRO A 21 -3.87 -14.88 -3.62
C PRO A 21 -3.49 -15.18 -5.08
N PHE A 22 -4.04 -14.41 -6.03
CA PHE A 22 -3.79 -14.52 -7.46
C PHE A 22 -2.89 -13.40 -8.01
N LEU A 23 -2.57 -12.38 -7.21
CA LEU A 23 -1.72 -11.24 -7.58
C LEU A 23 -0.29 -11.33 -7.02
N VAL A 24 -0.08 -12.22 -6.05
CA VAL A 24 1.25 -12.51 -5.45
C VAL A 24 2.16 -13.28 -6.40
N LYS A 25 3.47 -13.34 -6.08
CA LYS A 25 4.45 -14.20 -6.77
C LYS A 25 3.93 -15.64 -6.81
N ARG A 26 3.98 -16.29 -7.97
CA ARG A 26 3.37 -17.62 -8.18
C ARG A 26 3.93 -18.71 -7.25
N THR A 27 5.23 -18.66 -6.98
CA THR A 27 5.93 -19.60 -6.09
C THR A 27 5.71 -19.33 -4.61
N VAL A 28 4.90 -18.32 -4.27
CA VAL A 28 4.54 -18.02 -2.88
C VAL A 28 3.04 -18.13 -2.72
N ILE A 29 2.60 -19.11 -1.93
CA ILE A 29 1.19 -19.38 -1.69
C ILE A 29 0.92 -19.20 -0.20
N PHE A 30 0.08 -18.20 0.14
CA PHE A 30 -0.18 -17.78 1.52
C PHE A 30 1.11 -17.62 2.34
N GLY A 31 2.13 -16.97 1.76
CA GLY A 31 3.40 -16.71 2.44
C GLY A 31 4.40 -17.87 2.51
N VAL A 32 4.03 -19.05 2.02
CA VAL A 32 4.87 -20.27 1.98
C VAL A 32 5.47 -20.44 0.59
N THR A 33 6.78 -20.73 0.52
CA THR A 33 7.45 -21.00 -0.76
C THR A 33 7.11 -22.40 -1.26
N VAL A 34 6.67 -22.51 -2.52
CA VAL A 34 6.30 -23.75 -3.19
C VAL A 34 7.11 -23.89 -4.49
N PRO A 35 7.85 -25.01 -4.69
CA PRO A 35 8.60 -25.26 -5.91
C PRO A 35 7.70 -25.27 -7.16
N GLU A 36 8.24 -24.87 -8.31
CA GLU A 36 7.46 -24.69 -9.54
C GLU A 36 6.69 -25.95 -9.98
N LYS A 37 7.32 -27.12 -9.82
CA LYS A 37 6.73 -28.43 -10.13
C LYS A 37 5.40 -28.70 -9.40
N TYR A 38 5.17 -28.10 -8.24
CA TYR A 38 4.00 -28.36 -7.41
C TYR A 38 2.94 -27.25 -7.47
N LEU A 39 3.13 -26.20 -8.29
CA LEU A 39 2.19 -25.08 -8.36
C LEU A 39 0.80 -25.45 -8.86
N MET A 40 0.72 -26.48 -9.71
CA MET A 40 -0.54 -27.01 -10.25
C MET A 40 -1.23 -28.01 -9.30
N ASN A 41 -0.76 -28.15 -8.06
CA ASN A 41 -1.42 -29.01 -7.09
C ASN A 41 -2.87 -28.56 -6.83
N GLU A 42 -3.82 -29.49 -6.98
CA GLU A 42 -5.25 -29.20 -6.87
C GLU A 42 -5.64 -28.62 -5.50
N LYS A 43 -5.00 -29.06 -4.40
CA LYS A 43 -5.29 -28.55 -3.06
C LYS A 43 -4.86 -27.09 -2.89
N LEU A 44 -3.72 -26.70 -3.47
CA LEU A 44 -3.28 -25.30 -3.42
C LEU A 44 -4.25 -24.39 -4.20
N THR A 45 -4.73 -24.88 -5.34
CA THR A 45 -5.75 -24.18 -6.12
C THR A 45 -7.07 -24.06 -5.36
N SER A 46 -7.50 -25.13 -4.68
CA SER A 46 -8.72 -25.10 -3.86
C SER A 46 -8.58 -24.17 -2.65
N TYR A 47 -7.40 -24.04 -2.04
CA TYR A 47 -7.15 -23.07 -0.97
C TYR A 47 -7.31 -21.62 -1.45
N LYS A 48 -6.73 -21.27 -2.61
CA LYS A 48 -6.88 -19.91 -3.17
C LYS A 48 -8.34 -19.60 -3.51
N LYS A 49 -9.05 -20.53 -4.15
CA LYS A 49 -10.48 -20.38 -4.49
C LYS A 49 -11.36 -20.29 -3.24
N GLY A 50 -11.11 -21.14 -2.25
CA GLY A 50 -11.84 -21.15 -0.98
C GLY A 50 -11.68 -19.84 -0.21
N TYR A 51 -10.45 -19.33 -0.10
CA TYR A 51 -10.18 -18.01 0.47
C TYR A 51 -10.97 -16.91 -0.26
N ALA A 52 -10.88 -16.85 -1.59
CA ALA A 52 -11.53 -15.81 -2.38
C ALA A 52 -13.05 -15.86 -2.24
N LEU A 53 -13.63 -17.07 -2.30
CA LEU A 53 -15.06 -17.28 -2.11
C LEU A 53 -15.51 -16.79 -0.74
N LEU A 54 -14.84 -17.21 0.34
CA LEU A 54 -15.22 -16.86 1.71
C LEU A 54 -15.11 -15.35 1.97
N VAL A 55 -14.01 -14.71 1.53
CA VAL A 55 -13.86 -13.25 1.63
C VAL A 55 -14.97 -12.53 0.86
N SER A 56 -15.24 -12.94 -0.39
CA SER A 56 -16.26 -12.30 -1.21
C SER A 56 -17.67 -12.47 -0.65
N LEU A 57 -18.00 -13.66 -0.13
CA LEU A 57 -19.33 -13.98 0.38
C LEU A 57 -19.62 -13.22 1.67
N LEU A 58 -18.70 -13.27 2.65
CA LEU A 58 -18.87 -12.52 3.89
C LEU A 58 -18.98 -11.03 3.60
N SER A 59 -18.10 -10.51 2.76
CA SER A 59 -18.10 -9.08 2.43
C SER A 59 -19.38 -8.66 1.72
N PHE A 60 -19.90 -9.47 0.81
CA PHE A 60 -21.19 -9.21 0.15
C PHE A 60 -22.32 -9.14 1.18
N VAL A 61 -22.40 -10.11 2.09
CA VAL A 61 -23.44 -10.13 3.14
C VAL A 61 -23.35 -8.91 4.05
N VAL A 62 -22.14 -8.58 4.51
CA VAL A 62 -21.92 -7.44 5.42
C VAL A 62 -22.21 -6.11 4.72
N LEU A 63 -21.80 -5.93 3.47
CA LEU A 63 -22.06 -4.69 2.71
C LEU A 63 -23.54 -4.56 2.32
N ALA A 64 -24.21 -5.66 1.98
CA ALA A 64 -25.65 -5.65 1.76
C ALA A 64 -26.41 -5.30 3.05
N GLY A 65 -25.98 -5.87 4.19
CA GLY A 65 -26.52 -5.53 5.50
C GLY A 65 -26.29 -4.07 5.89
N TYR A 66 -25.11 -3.52 5.60
CA TYR A 66 -24.79 -2.11 5.83
C TYR A 66 -25.66 -1.16 4.98
N LEU A 67 -25.82 -1.47 3.70
CA LEU A 67 -26.70 -0.72 2.81
C LEU A 67 -28.16 -0.77 3.29
N LEU A 68 -28.66 -1.96 3.62
CA LEU A 68 -30.02 -2.14 4.10
C LEU A 68 -30.25 -1.43 5.44
N TRP A 69 -29.31 -1.54 6.38
CA TRP A 69 -29.35 -0.81 7.65
C TRP A 69 -29.43 0.70 7.42
N ALA A 70 -28.59 1.24 6.54
CA ALA A 70 -28.56 2.67 6.26
C ALA A 70 -29.87 3.15 5.60
N LEU A 71 -30.44 2.37 4.68
CA LEU A 71 -31.70 2.69 4.00
C LEU A 71 -32.92 2.64 4.94
N LEU A 72 -32.93 1.72 5.91
CA LEU A 72 -34.07 1.56 6.83
C LEU A 72 -34.04 2.53 8.01
N ASN A 73 -32.85 2.91 8.49
CA ASN A 73 -32.71 3.66 9.73
C ASN A 73 -32.35 5.14 9.53
N ASN A 74 -31.98 5.56 8.32
CA ASN A 74 -31.51 6.92 8.02
C ASN A 74 -30.50 7.45 9.07
N PRO A 75 -29.38 6.75 9.29
CA PRO A 75 -28.42 7.08 10.34
C PRO A 75 -27.78 8.45 10.10
N SER A 76 -27.25 9.06 11.17
CA SER A 76 -26.45 10.27 11.04
C SER A 76 -25.17 10.02 10.24
N GLU A 77 -24.51 11.08 9.77
CA GLU A 77 -23.25 10.96 9.04
C GLU A 77 -22.15 10.31 9.90
N GLU A 78 -22.02 10.73 11.16
CA GLU A 78 -21.08 10.14 12.11
C GLU A 78 -21.31 8.64 12.31
N GLN A 79 -22.57 8.21 12.47
CA GLN A 79 -22.92 6.79 12.58
C GLN A 79 -22.57 6.04 11.30
N THR A 80 -22.83 6.63 10.13
CA THR A 80 -22.49 6.06 8.83
C THR A 80 -20.98 5.84 8.70
N VAL A 81 -20.19 6.85 9.07
CA VAL A 81 -18.71 6.81 9.06
C VAL A 81 -18.19 5.75 10.03
N LEU A 82 -18.68 5.73 11.26
CA LEU A 82 -18.24 4.80 12.30
C LEU A 82 -18.52 3.34 11.90
N VAL A 83 -19.76 3.03 11.54
CA VAL A 83 -20.15 1.66 11.13
C VAL A 83 -19.42 1.24 9.86
N GLY A 84 -19.32 2.13 8.87
CA GLY A 84 -18.58 1.87 7.63
C GLY A 84 -17.10 1.57 7.89
N THR A 85 -16.46 2.33 8.79
CA THR A 85 -15.08 2.12 9.20
C THR A 85 -14.89 0.78 9.91
N ILE A 86 -15.76 0.45 10.88
CA ILE A 86 -15.74 -0.84 11.59
C ILE A 86 -15.87 -2.00 10.60
N ILE A 87 -16.77 -1.89 9.62
CA ILE A 87 -16.96 -2.92 8.59
C ILE A 87 -15.70 -3.10 7.75
N GLN A 88 -15.06 -2.03 7.30
CA GLN A 88 -13.83 -2.10 6.51
C GLN A 88 -12.69 -2.79 7.29
N PHE A 89 -12.49 -2.41 8.55
CA PHE A 89 -11.54 -3.10 9.43
C PHE A 89 -11.92 -4.56 9.67
N GLY A 90 -13.20 -4.85 9.88
CA GLY A 90 -13.72 -6.21 10.04
C GLY A 90 -13.42 -7.10 8.83
N ILE A 91 -13.61 -6.58 7.62
CA ILE A 91 -13.27 -7.27 6.36
C ILE A 91 -11.76 -7.55 6.28
N ILE A 92 -10.93 -6.58 6.64
CA ILE A 92 -9.46 -6.74 6.66
C ILE A 92 -9.04 -7.82 7.66
N LEU A 93 -9.57 -7.77 8.89
CA LEU A 93 -9.24 -8.73 9.95
C LEU A 93 -9.73 -10.14 9.62
N TYR A 94 -10.91 -10.26 9.02
CA TYR A 94 -11.43 -11.54 8.55
C TYR A 94 -10.56 -12.13 7.43
N SER A 95 -10.22 -11.31 6.42
CA SER A 95 -9.30 -11.67 5.35
C SER A 95 -7.94 -12.13 5.90
N LEU A 96 -7.38 -11.40 6.87
CA LEU A 96 -6.12 -11.76 7.53
C LEU A 96 -6.23 -13.08 8.31
N SER A 97 -7.37 -13.32 8.96
CA SER A 97 -7.61 -14.58 9.69
C SER A 97 -7.65 -15.77 8.73
N LEU A 98 -8.36 -15.63 7.59
CA LEU A 98 -8.36 -16.65 6.53
C LEU A 98 -6.96 -16.83 5.92
N TYR A 99 -6.19 -15.76 5.75
CA TYR A 99 -4.80 -15.86 5.32
C TYR A 99 -4.00 -16.79 6.26
N PHE A 100 -4.06 -16.57 7.58
CA PHE A 100 -3.31 -17.42 8.53
C PHE A 100 -3.80 -18.86 8.55
N PHE A 101 -5.11 -19.08 8.41
CA PHE A 101 -5.68 -20.41 8.27
C PHE A 101 -5.10 -21.16 7.05
N TYR A 102 -5.10 -20.54 5.87
CA TYR A 102 -4.56 -21.16 4.66
C TYR A 102 -3.03 -21.17 4.61
N HIS A 103 -2.34 -20.26 5.30
CA HIS A 103 -0.90 -20.33 5.54
C HIS A 103 -0.55 -21.63 6.27
N GLY A 104 -1.24 -21.92 7.38
CA GLY A 104 -1.05 -23.15 8.15
C GLY A 104 -1.33 -24.41 7.31
N LYS A 105 -2.44 -24.43 6.54
CA LYS A 105 -2.76 -25.54 5.62
C LYS A 105 -1.70 -25.75 4.54
N THR A 106 -1.18 -24.66 3.96
CA THR A 106 -0.15 -24.72 2.92
C THR A 106 1.17 -25.24 3.49
N LEU A 107 1.56 -24.78 4.68
CA LEU A 107 2.75 -25.27 5.38
C LEU A 107 2.63 -26.76 5.71
N GLN A 108 1.50 -27.20 6.26
CA GLN A 108 1.25 -28.62 6.54
C GLN A 108 1.34 -29.47 5.27
N LEU A 109 0.81 -28.98 4.15
CA LEU A 109 0.87 -29.68 2.87
C LEU A 109 2.30 -29.76 2.34
N LYS A 110 3.08 -28.68 2.41
CA LYS A 110 4.50 -28.65 2.02
C LYS A 110 5.30 -29.68 2.82
N THR A 111 5.15 -29.67 4.15
CA THR A 111 5.85 -30.58 5.05
C THR A 111 5.43 -32.03 4.85
N LYS A 112 4.11 -32.32 4.73
CA LYS A 112 3.62 -33.70 4.56
C LYS A 112 4.13 -34.38 3.29
N ASN A 113 4.33 -33.61 2.22
CA ASN A 113 4.80 -34.13 0.94
C ASN A 113 6.30 -33.93 0.72
N ASN A 114 7.04 -33.47 1.74
CA ASN A 114 8.47 -33.14 1.67
C ASN A 114 8.84 -32.30 0.43
N TRP A 115 8.01 -31.30 0.10
CA TRP A 115 8.27 -30.46 -1.07
C TRP A 115 9.58 -29.69 -0.90
N GLY A 116 10.54 -29.96 -1.79
CA GLY A 116 11.90 -29.41 -1.74
C GLY A 116 12.97 -30.44 -1.39
N GLU A 117 12.59 -31.62 -0.89
CA GLU A 117 13.53 -32.72 -0.65
C GLU A 117 14.06 -33.27 -1.99
N GLY A 118 15.36 -33.52 -2.06
CA GLY A 118 16.03 -33.97 -3.28
C GLY A 118 16.23 -32.90 -4.37
N LEU A 119 15.78 -31.66 -4.14
CA LEU A 119 16.06 -30.54 -5.05
C LEU A 119 17.29 -29.76 -4.59
N LYS A 120 18.19 -29.44 -5.52
CA LYS A 120 19.34 -28.59 -5.23
C LYS A 120 18.86 -27.14 -5.09
N GLN A 121 19.06 -26.54 -3.91
CA GLN A 121 18.75 -25.13 -3.69
C GLN A 121 19.80 -24.24 -4.37
N VAL A 122 19.33 -23.32 -5.21
CA VAL A 122 20.18 -22.40 -5.97
C VAL A 122 19.77 -20.95 -5.71
N LYS A 123 20.76 -20.08 -5.56
CA LYS A 123 20.58 -18.63 -5.47
C LYS A 123 21.25 -17.98 -6.66
N VAL A 124 20.44 -17.42 -7.56
CA VAL A 124 20.95 -16.71 -8.75
C VAL A 124 21.18 -15.25 -8.41
N THR A 125 22.36 -14.74 -8.79
CA THR A 125 22.70 -13.32 -8.71
C THR A 125 23.17 -12.86 -10.07
N ASP A 126 22.37 -12.01 -10.71
CA ASP A 126 22.73 -11.37 -11.97
C ASP A 126 22.89 -9.86 -11.73
N LEU A 127 24.15 -9.42 -11.78
CA LEU A 127 24.51 -8.02 -11.53
C LEU A 127 24.07 -7.09 -12.66
N SER A 128 23.87 -7.62 -13.88
CA SER A 128 23.49 -6.83 -15.05
C SER A 128 22.05 -6.31 -14.95
N VAL A 129 21.18 -7.00 -14.22
CA VAL A 129 19.76 -6.62 -14.05
C VAL A 129 19.62 -5.24 -13.42
N ARG A 130 20.59 -4.82 -12.60
CA ARG A 130 20.59 -3.48 -12.00
C ARG A 130 20.63 -2.37 -13.05
N ALA A 131 21.29 -2.59 -14.19
CA ALA A 131 21.35 -1.61 -15.28
C ALA A 131 20.00 -1.44 -16.01
N LEU A 132 19.11 -2.43 -15.89
CA LEU A 132 17.75 -2.42 -16.47
C LEU A 132 16.70 -1.86 -15.50
N ASP A 133 17.09 -1.44 -14.29
CA ASP A 133 16.17 -0.98 -13.26
C ASP A 133 15.65 0.44 -13.54
N GLU A 134 14.45 0.53 -14.09
CA GLU A 134 13.79 1.79 -14.48
C GLU A 134 13.08 2.51 -13.30
N MET A 135 13.47 2.25 -12.06
CA MET A 135 12.98 3.03 -10.92
C MET A 135 13.34 4.50 -11.07
N LEU A 136 12.38 5.37 -10.75
CA LEU A 136 12.58 6.81 -10.83
C LEU A 136 13.83 7.23 -10.04
N PRO A 137 14.60 8.19 -10.54
CA PRO A 137 15.72 8.74 -9.79
C PRO A 137 15.19 9.55 -8.59
N TRP A 138 15.95 9.60 -7.50
CA TRP A 138 15.49 10.23 -6.25
C TRP A 138 15.14 11.72 -6.42
N TYR A 139 15.82 12.42 -7.32
CA TYR A 139 15.65 13.85 -7.53
C TYR A 139 14.29 14.24 -8.11
N VAL A 140 13.49 13.30 -8.65
CA VAL A 140 12.11 13.62 -9.07
C VAL A 140 11.25 14.06 -7.90
N TYR A 141 11.55 13.58 -6.69
CA TYR A 141 10.84 13.97 -5.47
C TYR A 141 11.14 15.42 -5.05
N LEU A 142 12.17 16.07 -5.62
CA LEU A 142 12.41 17.50 -5.39
C LEU A 142 11.27 18.35 -5.93
N LEU A 143 10.59 17.94 -7.01
CA LEU A 143 9.45 18.67 -7.56
C LEU A 143 8.32 18.86 -6.52
N PRO A 144 7.71 17.79 -5.98
CA PRO A 144 6.67 17.95 -4.96
C PRO A 144 7.21 18.60 -3.66
N ILE A 145 8.46 18.36 -3.27
CA ILE A 145 9.06 18.98 -2.07
C ILE A 145 9.19 20.51 -2.24
N VAL A 146 9.69 20.98 -3.38
CA VAL A 146 9.84 22.41 -3.66
C VAL A 146 8.48 23.11 -3.68
N ILE A 147 7.44 22.46 -4.22
CA ILE A 147 6.07 23.00 -4.18
C ILE A 147 5.62 23.15 -2.71
N THR A 148 5.75 22.12 -1.88
CA THR A 148 5.37 22.19 -0.46
C THR A 148 6.16 23.25 0.30
N VAL A 149 7.47 23.35 0.08
CA VAL A 149 8.32 24.38 0.70
C VAL A 149 7.89 25.78 0.24
N GLY A 150 7.56 25.94 -1.05
CA GLY A 150 7.02 27.20 -1.59
C GLY A 150 5.69 27.59 -0.95
N VAL A 151 4.77 26.63 -0.80
CA VAL A 151 3.48 26.84 -0.12
C VAL A 151 3.70 27.16 1.36
N LEU A 152 4.61 26.47 2.05
CA LEU A 152 4.96 26.75 3.44
C LEU A 152 5.53 28.18 3.59
N GLY A 153 6.46 28.58 2.72
CA GLY A 153 7.00 29.93 2.69
C GLY A 153 5.93 30.98 2.40
N TYR A 154 5.03 30.68 1.46
CA TYR A 154 3.89 31.54 1.13
C TYR A 154 2.93 31.72 2.31
N THR A 155 2.60 30.64 3.04
CA THR A 155 1.81 30.70 4.27
C THR A 155 2.43 31.64 5.30
N ILE A 156 3.76 31.56 5.50
CA ILE A 156 4.47 32.43 6.47
C ILE A 156 4.41 33.89 6.01
N LEU A 157 4.62 34.15 4.71
CA LEU A 157 4.58 35.51 4.16
C LEU A 157 3.17 36.13 4.20
N GLN A 158 2.13 35.30 4.12
CA GLN A 158 0.73 35.72 4.17
C GLN A 158 0.08 35.45 5.53
N TYR A 159 0.87 35.34 6.60
CA TYR A 159 0.38 34.96 7.91
C TYR A 159 -0.80 35.83 8.38
N ASP A 160 -0.75 37.13 8.09
CA ASP A 160 -1.78 38.09 8.47
C ASP A 160 -3.13 37.86 7.77
N LEU A 161 -3.13 37.23 6.58
CA LEU A 161 -4.35 36.88 5.85
C LEU A 161 -5.07 35.65 6.41
N LEU A 162 -4.39 34.80 7.17
CA LEU A 162 -5.03 33.61 7.74
C LEU A 162 -6.14 33.99 8.73
N PRO A 163 -7.27 33.28 8.72
CA PRO A 163 -8.35 33.49 9.69
C PRO A 163 -7.89 33.17 11.11
N ASP A 164 -8.50 33.80 12.11
CA ASP A 164 -8.24 33.52 13.53
C ASP A 164 -8.56 32.08 13.94
N GLN A 165 -9.44 31.41 13.18
CA GLN A 165 -9.76 30.00 13.28
C GLN A 165 -9.35 29.29 12.00
N ILE A 166 -8.35 28.41 12.11
CA ILE A 166 -7.81 27.65 10.99
C ILE A 166 -8.61 26.35 10.85
N PRO A 167 -9.21 26.07 9.68
CA PRO A 167 -9.87 24.79 9.42
C PRO A 167 -8.89 23.60 9.52
N THR A 168 -9.28 22.56 10.24
CA THR A 168 -8.53 21.30 10.39
C THR A 168 -9.22 20.14 9.68
N HIS A 169 -10.54 20.23 9.49
CA HIS A 169 -11.34 19.25 8.76
C HIS A 169 -12.32 19.94 7.81
N TRP A 170 -12.63 19.26 6.71
CA TRP A 170 -13.63 19.67 5.73
C TRP A 170 -14.65 18.54 5.55
N GLY A 171 -15.91 18.88 5.76
CA GLY A 171 -17.04 18.00 5.49
C GLY A 171 -17.20 17.68 4.01
N ILE A 172 -18.05 16.71 3.71
CA ILE A 172 -18.22 16.21 2.33
C ILE A 172 -18.96 17.23 1.43
N ASN A 173 -19.68 18.17 2.04
CA ASN A 173 -20.25 19.32 1.36
C ASN A 173 -19.20 20.37 0.95
N GLY A 174 -17.94 20.21 1.39
CA GLY A 174 -16.83 21.14 1.12
C GLY A 174 -16.71 22.27 2.14
N GLU A 175 -17.54 22.29 3.18
CA GLU A 175 -17.49 23.26 4.27
C GLU A 175 -16.58 22.78 5.39
N ALA A 176 -15.92 23.72 6.07
CA ALA A 176 -15.13 23.40 7.26
C ALA A 176 -16.04 23.16 8.47
N ASP A 177 -15.79 22.09 9.21
CA ASP A 177 -16.59 21.64 10.37
C ASP A 177 -15.73 21.38 11.63
N ASP A 178 -14.41 21.48 11.53
CA ASP A 178 -13.47 21.46 12.66
C ASP A 178 -12.38 22.52 12.48
N PHE A 179 -11.93 23.10 13.59
CA PHE A 179 -11.08 24.29 13.61
C PHE A 179 -10.07 24.27 14.76
N THR A 180 -9.00 25.06 14.61
CA THR A 180 -8.01 25.32 15.67
C THR A 180 -7.64 26.79 15.68
N GLU A 181 -7.32 27.31 16.87
CA GLU A 181 -6.87 28.70 17.04
C GLU A 181 -5.60 28.99 16.23
N LYS A 182 -5.55 30.18 15.62
CA LYS A 182 -4.40 30.67 14.87
C LYS A 182 -3.21 30.92 15.78
N THR A 183 -2.15 30.18 15.54
CA THR A 183 -0.82 30.37 16.11
C THR A 183 0.21 30.21 14.98
N PRO A 184 1.47 30.67 15.18
CA PRO A 184 2.53 30.44 14.19
C PRO A 184 2.72 28.96 13.86
N MET A 185 2.48 28.06 14.83
CA MET A 185 2.61 26.61 14.62
C MET A 185 1.41 26.03 13.87
N SER A 186 0.17 26.34 14.31
CA SER A 186 -1.05 25.81 13.66
C SER A 186 -1.19 26.29 12.21
N ALA A 187 -0.71 27.51 11.88
CA ALA A 187 -0.68 28.03 10.52
C ALA A 187 0.12 27.18 9.53
N ILE A 188 1.24 26.58 9.98
CA ILE A 188 2.12 25.78 9.14
C ILE A 188 1.97 24.27 9.35
N LEU A 189 1.13 23.84 10.29
CA LEU A 189 1.05 22.43 10.72
C LEU A 189 0.72 21.48 9.56
N MET A 190 -0.24 21.85 8.71
CA MET A 190 -0.63 21.07 7.54
C MET A 190 0.52 20.92 6.52
N PRO A 191 1.11 22.00 5.97
CA PRO A 191 2.22 21.87 5.02
C PRO A 191 3.48 21.26 5.66
N LEU A 192 3.72 21.47 6.96
CA LEU A 192 4.84 20.84 7.68
C LEU A 192 4.66 19.33 7.81
N THR A 193 3.47 18.87 8.22
CA THR A 193 3.12 17.44 8.30
C THR A 193 3.33 16.77 6.95
N PHE A 194 2.87 17.42 5.88
CA PHE A 194 3.02 16.87 4.55
C PHE A 194 4.47 16.87 4.06
N LEU A 195 5.27 17.89 4.39
CA LEU A 195 6.70 17.92 4.10
C LEU A 195 7.44 16.75 4.78
N ILE A 196 7.11 16.45 6.04
CA ILE A 196 7.64 15.29 6.78
C ILE A 196 7.27 13.98 6.05
N MET A 197 6.01 13.84 5.60
CA MET A 197 5.58 12.68 4.81
C MET A 197 6.33 12.55 3.47
N GLN A 198 6.61 13.66 2.78
CA GLN A 198 7.36 13.63 1.53
C GLN A 198 8.81 13.15 1.73
N PHE A 199 9.48 13.58 2.80
CA PHE A 199 10.79 13.04 3.15
C PHE A 199 10.73 11.55 3.51
N MET A 200 9.68 11.11 4.20
CA MET A 200 9.45 9.69 4.45
C MET A 200 9.27 8.91 3.14
N PHE A 201 8.48 9.41 2.17
CA PHE A 201 8.33 8.77 0.85
C PHE A 201 9.66 8.71 0.08
N LEU A 202 10.45 9.79 0.09
CA LEU A 202 11.77 9.81 -0.52
C LEU A 202 12.73 8.79 0.12
N ALA A 203 12.70 8.66 1.45
CA ALA A 203 13.50 7.69 2.18
C ALA A 203 13.07 6.24 1.88
N ILE A 204 11.76 5.97 1.81
CA ILE A 204 11.22 4.66 1.42
C ILE A 204 11.63 4.33 -0.02
N HIS A 205 11.44 5.25 -0.97
CA HIS A 205 11.86 5.09 -2.37
C HIS A 205 13.36 4.82 -2.50
N SER A 206 14.18 5.56 -1.77
CA SER A 206 15.63 5.36 -1.76
C SER A 206 16.02 4.01 -1.16
N GLY A 207 15.32 3.58 -0.11
CA GLY A 207 15.52 2.28 0.53
C GLY A 207 15.12 1.10 -0.36
N THR A 208 13.98 1.20 -1.06
CA THR A 208 13.54 0.16 -2.03
C THR A 208 14.46 0.11 -3.25
N LYS A 209 14.95 1.26 -3.72
CA LYS A 209 15.94 1.33 -4.81
C LYS A 209 17.24 0.59 -4.47
N LYS A 210 17.70 0.70 -3.22
CA LYS A 210 18.90 -0.03 -2.72
C LYS A 210 18.66 -1.51 -2.44
N SER A 211 17.40 -1.97 -2.39
CA SER A 211 17.06 -3.36 -2.14
C SER A 211 17.62 -4.30 -3.22
N GLY A 212 18.00 -5.51 -2.82
CA GLY A 212 18.49 -6.56 -3.71
C GLY A 212 17.42 -7.02 -4.70
N ILE A 213 17.83 -7.30 -5.94
CA ILE A 213 16.95 -7.91 -6.95
C ILE A 213 17.09 -9.44 -6.82
N LYS A 214 16.03 -10.10 -6.33
CA LYS A 214 16.02 -11.54 -6.10
C LYS A 214 15.42 -12.25 -7.31
N LEU A 215 16.21 -13.09 -7.97
CA LEU A 215 15.80 -13.87 -9.14
C LEU A 215 15.53 -15.33 -8.74
N SER A 216 14.60 -15.95 -9.45
CA SER A 216 14.34 -17.38 -9.34
C SER A 216 15.34 -18.15 -10.19
N ALA A 217 15.86 -19.25 -9.64
CA ALA A 217 16.74 -20.15 -10.37
C ALA A 217 15.96 -20.99 -11.39
N THR A 218 14.74 -21.40 -11.05
CA THR A 218 13.89 -22.23 -11.90
C THR A 218 13.27 -21.46 -13.07
N ASN A 219 13.16 -20.13 -12.96
CA ASN A 219 12.63 -19.30 -14.03
C ASN A 219 13.22 -17.86 -13.96
N THR A 220 14.46 -17.73 -14.44
CA THR A 220 15.24 -16.49 -14.30
C THR A 220 14.64 -15.34 -15.12
N SER A 221 14.15 -15.58 -16.33
CA SER A 221 13.60 -14.56 -17.23
C SER A 221 12.27 -13.99 -16.72
N ALA A 222 11.30 -14.84 -16.39
CA ALA A 222 10.02 -14.39 -15.84
C ALA A 222 10.20 -13.64 -14.50
N SER A 223 11.03 -14.19 -13.61
CA SER A 223 11.31 -13.55 -12.31
C SER A 223 12.01 -12.20 -12.47
N ARG A 224 12.94 -12.05 -13.43
CA ARG A 224 13.58 -10.78 -13.76
C ARG A 224 12.54 -9.75 -14.21
N MET A 225 11.69 -10.09 -15.17
CA MET A 225 10.66 -9.18 -15.69
C MET A 225 9.67 -8.76 -14.59
N ARG A 226 9.25 -9.70 -13.74
CA ARG A 226 8.42 -9.39 -12.58
C ARG A 226 9.10 -8.42 -11.62
N GLN A 227 10.37 -8.66 -11.26
CA GLN A 227 11.12 -7.77 -10.36
C GLN A 227 11.22 -6.36 -10.93
N LEU A 228 11.60 -6.22 -12.20
CA LEU A 228 11.68 -4.92 -12.88
C LEU A 228 10.31 -4.23 -12.94
N SER A 229 9.24 -4.98 -13.23
CA SER A 229 7.87 -4.46 -13.22
C SER A 229 7.44 -3.98 -11.83
N LEU A 230 7.65 -4.76 -10.77
CA LEU A 230 7.35 -4.37 -9.41
C LEU A 230 8.08 -3.07 -9.05
N ARG A 231 9.37 -3.00 -9.31
CA ARG A 231 10.23 -1.85 -8.99
C ARG A 231 9.82 -0.60 -9.74
N LYS A 232 9.70 -0.66 -11.07
CA LYS A 232 9.23 0.44 -11.91
C LYS A 232 7.86 0.95 -11.47
N ASN A 233 6.87 0.06 -11.39
CA ASN A 233 5.49 0.47 -11.15
C ASN A 233 5.28 0.93 -9.69
N SER A 234 5.98 0.35 -8.71
CA SER A 234 5.91 0.83 -7.32
C SER A 234 6.55 2.21 -7.16
N SER A 235 7.67 2.46 -7.84
CA SER A 235 8.31 3.78 -7.86
C SER A 235 7.43 4.85 -8.49
N TRP A 236 6.85 4.57 -9.68
CA TRP A 236 5.92 5.49 -10.32
C TRP A 236 4.66 5.74 -9.50
N PHE A 237 4.05 4.67 -8.96
CA PHE A 237 2.85 4.80 -8.12
C PHE A 237 3.13 5.66 -6.89
N MET A 238 4.24 5.43 -6.18
CA MET A 238 4.61 6.23 -5.00
C MET A 238 4.85 7.69 -5.34
N PHE A 239 5.54 7.98 -6.45
CA PHE A 239 5.76 9.36 -6.91
C PHE A 239 4.44 10.05 -7.27
N ILE A 240 3.55 9.39 -8.03
CA ILE A 240 2.24 9.93 -8.42
C ILE A 240 1.40 10.22 -7.16
N ILE A 241 1.34 9.32 -6.20
CA ILE A 241 0.63 9.54 -4.93
C ILE A 241 1.23 10.73 -4.17
N SER A 242 2.56 10.81 -4.08
CA SER A 242 3.23 11.96 -3.45
C SER A 242 2.90 13.27 -4.15
N PHE A 243 2.86 13.29 -5.47
CA PHE A 243 2.53 14.48 -6.25
C PHE A 243 1.05 14.87 -6.10
N LEU A 244 0.13 13.91 -6.20
CA LEU A 244 -1.31 14.15 -6.02
C LEU A 244 -1.63 14.67 -4.61
N LEU A 245 -1.00 14.10 -3.58
CA LEU A 245 -1.12 14.63 -2.22
C LEU A 245 -0.56 16.05 -2.14
N THR A 246 0.54 16.36 -2.83
CA THR A 246 1.08 17.73 -2.87
C THR A 246 0.08 18.72 -3.42
N VAL A 247 -0.57 18.38 -4.53
CA VAL A 247 -1.62 19.20 -5.13
C VAL A 247 -2.79 19.36 -4.15
N MET A 248 -3.24 18.27 -3.52
CA MET A 248 -4.38 18.30 -2.59
C MET A 248 -4.09 19.13 -1.32
N PHE A 249 -2.93 18.94 -0.69
CA PHE A 249 -2.53 19.70 0.50
C PHE A 249 -2.27 21.18 0.15
N SER A 250 -1.70 21.46 -1.02
CA SER A 250 -1.55 22.85 -1.50
C SER A 250 -2.90 23.51 -1.75
N PHE A 251 -3.86 22.77 -2.33
CA PHE A 251 -5.23 23.24 -2.55
C PHE A 251 -5.90 23.66 -1.23
N PHE A 252 -5.86 22.80 -0.21
CA PHE A 252 -6.43 23.11 1.10
C PHE A 252 -5.69 24.25 1.80
N GLN A 253 -4.35 24.28 1.75
CA GLN A 253 -3.59 25.37 2.35
C GLN A 253 -3.90 26.71 1.67
N LEU A 254 -4.04 26.75 0.35
CA LEU A 254 -4.41 27.97 -0.38
C LEU A 254 -5.84 28.41 -0.05
N LYS A 255 -6.79 27.48 0.14
CA LYS A 255 -8.13 27.80 0.65
C LYS A 255 -8.07 28.44 2.05
N THR A 256 -7.19 27.96 2.93
CA THR A 256 -7.01 28.53 4.27
C THR A 256 -6.45 29.95 4.22
N ILE A 257 -5.49 30.23 3.34
CA ILE A 257 -4.91 31.58 3.18
C ILE A 257 -5.88 32.52 2.46
N HIS A 258 -6.60 32.02 1.46
CA HIS A 258 -7.55 32.77 0.64
C HIS A 258 -8.94 32.10 0.69
N PRO A 259 -9.76 32.43 1.70
CA PRO A 259 -11.08 31.81 1.88
C PRO A 259 -11.98 31.93 0.65
N ASP A 260 -11.86 32.98 -0.16
CA ASP A 260 -12.72 33.20 -1.33
C ASP A 260 -12.23 32.50 -2.61
N LEU A 261 -11.07 31.82 -2.57
CA LEU A 261 -10.43 31.24 -3.76
C LEU A 261 -11.19 30.03 -4.32
N PHE A 262 -11.70 29.17 -3.44
CA PHE A 262 -12.40 27.94 -3.79
C PHE A 262 -13.68 27.80 -2.95
N ALA A 263 -14.78 27.36 -3.56
CA ALA A 263 -16.07 27.21 -2.88
C ALA A 263 -16.96 26.13 -3.50
N GLY A 264 -17.96 25.68 -2.73
CA GLY A 264 -19.01 24.77 -3.17
C GLY A 264 -18.47 23.49 -3.81
N ILE A 265 -18.90 23.22 -5.05
CA ILE A 265 -18.59 21.96 -5.75
C ILE A 265 -17.09 21.69 -5.90
N THR A 266 -16.25 22.73 -5.98
CA THR A 266 -14.80 22.56 -6.12
C THR A 266 -14.17 21.96 -4.86
N MET A 267 -14.65 22.36 -3.68
CA MET A 267 -14.20 21.84 -2.38
C MET A 267 -14.63 20.39 -2.20
N ALA A 268 -15.87 20.06 -2.56
CA ALA A 268 -16.39 18.69 -2.46
C ALA A 268 -15.75 17.75 -3.51
N ALA A 269 -15.55 18.21 -4.75
CA ALA A 269 -15.08 17.37 -5.84
C ALA A 269 -13.58 17.03 -5.73
N THR A 270 -12.74 17.93 -5.22
CA THR A 270 -11.28 17.75 -5.22
C THR A 270 -10.82 16.50 -4.46
N PRO A 271 -11.25 16.24 -3.21
CA PRO A 271 -10.92 15.00 -2.49
C PRO A 271 -11.50 13.75 -3.15
N ILE A 272 -12.68 13.85 -3.77
CA ILE A 272 -13.33 12.73 -4.46
C ILE A 272 -12.53 12.35 -5.72
N ILE A 273 -12.09 13.32 -6.51
CA ILE A 273 -11.25 13.09 -7.68
C ILE A 273 -9.92 12.45 -7.26
N PHE A 274 -9.29 13.00 -6.21
CA PHE A 274 -8.08 12.42 -5.63
C PHE A 274 -8.29 10.96 -5.21
N LEU A 275 -9.39 10.66 -4.51
CA LEU A 275 -9.76 9.32 -4.07
C LEU A 275 -9.93 8.37 -5.26
N VAL A 276 -10.71 8.75 -6.28
CA VAL A 276 -10.96 7.94 -7.48
C VAL A 276 -9.66 7.63 -8.22
N ILE A 277 -8.80 8.63 -8.44
CA ILE A 277 -7.50 8.45 -9.11
C ILE A 277 -6.61 7.51 -8.30
N THR A 278 -6.56 7.68 -6.97
CA THR A 278 -5.75 6.86 -6.07
C THR A 278 -6.21 5.40 -6.06
N LEU A 279 -7.52 5.16 -5.99
CA LEU A 279 -8.09 3.81 -5.99
C LEU A 279 -7.89 3.13 -7.36
N ALA A 280 -8.14 3.85 -8.46
CA ALA A 280 -7.88 3.35 -9.81
C ALA A 280 -6.39 3.02 -10.02
N GLY A 281 -5.49 3.90 -9.57
CA GLY A 281 -4.05 3.69 -9.59
C GLY A 281 -3.61 2.47 -8.79
N THR A 282 -4.22 2.24 -7.62
CA THR A 282 -3.96 1.06 -6.78
C THR A 282 -4.34 -0.23 -7.50
N ILE A 283 -5.51 -0.28 -8.13
CA ILE A 283 -5.96 -1.43 -8.93
C ILE A 283 -5.00 -1.65 -10.11
N ALA A 284 -4.69 -0.59 -10.87
CA ALA A 284 -3.79 -0.66 -12.01
C ALA A 284 -2.39 -1.18 -11.61
N PHE A 285 -1.83 -0.68 -10.51
CA PHE A 285 -0.56 -1.14 -9.94
C PHE A 285 -0.62 -2.64 -9.59
N ALA A 286 -1.63 -3.05 -8.83
CA ALA A 286 -1.78 -4.43 -8.37
C ALA A 286 -1.92 -5.41 -9.55
N VAL A 287 -2.73 -5.08 -10.56
CA VAL A 287 -2.94 -5.90 -11.76
C VAL A 287 -1.68 -5.97 -12.63
N LYS A 288 -1.00 -4.84 -12.87
CA LYS A 288 0.18 -4.79 -13.74
C LYS A 288 1.34 -5.60 -13.17
N VAL A 289 1.55 -5.54 -11.86
CA VAL A 289 2.57 -6.37 -11.19
C VAL A 289 2.12 -7.83 -11.11
N GLY A 290 0.87 -8.10 -10.72
CA GLY A 290 0.36 -9.46 -10.60
C GLY A 290 0.39 -10.27 -11.90
N ARG A 291 0.22 -9.61 -13.06
CA ARG A 291 0.30 -10.26 -14.38
C ARG A 291 1.72 -10.45 -14.92
N SER A 292 2.71 -9.74 -14.39
CA SER A 292 4.09 -9.78 -14.93
C SER A 292 4.80 -11.13 -14.79
N ASP A 293 4.36 -11.97 -13.84
CA ASP A 293 4.93 -13.31 -13.57
C ASP A 293 4.51 -14.38 -14.61
N LYS A 294 3.58 -14.01 -15.51
CA LYS A 294 3.07 -14.88 -16.59
C LYS A 294 3.72 -14.59 -17.94
N LEU A 295 4.54 -13.53 -18.02
CA LEU A 295 5.26 -13.15 -19.23
C LEU A 295 6.64 -13.85 -19.21
N GLY A 296 7.09 -14.38 -20.35
CA GLY A 296 8.40 -15.04 -20.49
C GLY A 296 8.53 -16.34 -19.71
N MET A 297 7.52 -17.20 -19.78
CA MET A 297 7.64 -18.57 -19.27
C MET A 297 8.60 -19.36 -20.18
N ASP A 298 9.87 -19.41 -19.79
CA ASP A 298 10.82 -20.36 -20.34
C ASP A 298 10.62 -21.76 -19.71
N GLU A 299 11.23 -22.78 -20.30
CA GLU A 299 11.30 -24.12 -19.71
C GLU A 299 11.90 -24.04 -18.30
N THR A 300 11.21 -24.61 -17.33
CA THR A 300 11.70 -24.69 -15.95
C THR A 300 12.84 -25.66 -15.85
N GLU A 301 13.99 -25.20 -15.34
CA GLU A 301 15.11 -26.10 -15.04
C GLU A 301 14.68 -27.14 -13.98
N GLU A 302 14.80 -28.42 -14.35
CA GLU A 302 14.45 -29.53 -13.47
C GLU A 302 15.58 -29.83 -12.45
N GLY A 303 15.21 -30.41 -11.31
CA GLY A 303 16.17 -30.85 -10.27
C GLY A 303 16.72 -29.74 -9.37
N ILE A 304 16.42 -28.47 -9.65
CA ILE A 304 16.77 -27.33 -8.80
C ILE A 304 15.53 -26.65 -8.21
N THR A 305 15.73 -25.87 -7.15
CA THR A 305 14.70 -25.00 -6.57
C THR A 305 15.32 -23.69 -6.09
N ASP A 306 14.50 -22.64 -6.01
CA ASP A 306 14.88 -21.41 -5.33
C ASP A 306 15.33 -21.69 -3.89
N TYR A 307 16.32 -20.94 -3.41
CA TYR A 307 16.73 -20.96 -2.00
C TYR A 307 15.54 -20.62 -1.08
N ASP A 308 15.31 -21.48 -0.09
CA ASP A 308 14.16 -21.33 0.81
C ASP A 308 14.44 -20.29 1.91
N GLU A 309 13.81 -19.12 1.78
CA GLU A 309 13.89 -18.06 2.79
C GLU A 309 12.79 -18.16 3.87
N ASP A 310 11.96 -19.21 3.90
CA ASP A 310 10.80 -19.32 4.81
C ASP A 310 11.15 -19.12 6.30
N ALA A 311 12.36 -19.51 6.73
CA ALA A 311 12.84 -19.30 8.10
C ALA A 311 12.87 -17.82 8.54
N HIS A 312 13.08 -16.91 7.59
CA HIS A 312 13.10 -15.47 7.81
C HIS A 312 11.71 -14.81 7.74
N TRP A 313 10.69 -15.51 7.27
CA TRP A 313 9.33 -14.98 7.11
C TRP A 313 8.39 -15.48 8.22
N LYS A 314 8.25 -14.68 9.28
CA LYS A 314 7.37 -15.02 10.42
C LYS A 314 5.90 -14.89 9.99
N GLY A 315 5.19 -16.01 10.07
CA GLY A 315 3.80 -16.15 9.59
C GLY A 315 3.65 -15.86 8.09
N GLY A 316 4.73 -15.90 7.30
CA GLY A 316 4.72 -15.56 5.88
C GLY A 316 4.50 -14.07 5.56
N LEU A 317 4.40 -13.18 6.56
CA LEU A 317 4.11 -11.75 6.39
C LEU A 317 5.26 -10.83 6.81
N PHE A 318 5.93 -11.14 7.91
CA PHE A 318 6.96 -10.28 8.49
C PHE A 318 8.35 -10.85 8.23
N TYR A 319 9.20 -10.09 7.53
CA TYR A 319 10.55 -10.52 7.19
C TYR A 319 11.55 -10.08 8.27
N PHE A 320 12.34 -11.04 8.77
CA PHE A 320 13.38 -10.81 9.77
C PHE A 320 14.69 -11.44 9.31
N ASN A 321 15.57 -10.63 8.71
CA ASN A 321 16.93 -11.03 8.39
C ASN A 321 17.93 -9.90 8.65
N ARG A 322 18.68 -10.02 9.75
CA ARG A 322 19.74 -9.04 10.11
C ARG A 322 20.93 -9.08 9.15
N LYS A 323 21.12 -10.18 8.40
CA LYS A 323 22.20 -10.33 7.42
C LYS A 323 21.84 -9.78 6.04
N ASP A 324 20.56 -9.49 5.78
CA ASP A 324 20.12 -8.81 4.56
C ASP A 324 20.18 -7.30 4.78
N PRO A 325 21.05 -6.55 4.07
CA PRO A 325 21.16 -5.10 4.25
C PRO A 325 19.95 -4.34 3.70
N SER A 326 19.04 -5.00 2.96
CA SER A 326 17.85 -4.37 2.42
C SER A 326 16.93 -3.87 3.54
N ILE A 327 16.54 -2.59 3.47
CA ILE A 327 15.58 -1.99 4.40
C ILE A 327 14.17 -2.46 4.08
N PHE A 328 13.84 -2.50 2.78
CA PHE A 328 12.56 -2.96 2.27
C PHE A 328 12.73 -4.18 1.37
N VAL A 329 11.81 -5.13 1.47
CA VAL A 329 11.78 -6.37 0.68
C VAL A 329 10.39 -6.57 0.05
N GLU A 330 10.30 -7.32 -1.05
CA GLU A 330 9.00 -7.63 -1.67
C GLU A 330 8.10 -8.41 -0.70
N LYS A 331 6.82 -8.05 -0.63
CA LYS A 331 5.81 -8.77 0.15
C LYS A 331 5.58 -10.18 -0.41
N ARG A 332 5.43 -11.14 0.49
CA ARG A 332 4.99 -12.51 0.15
C ARG A 332 3.47 -12.68 0.04
N PHE A 333 2.70 -11.76 0.62
CA PHE A 333 1.25 -11.70 0.47
C PHE A 333 0.82 -10.26 0.18
N GLY A 334 0.03 -10.08 -0.89
CA GLY A 334 -0.22 -8.77 -1.50
C GLY A 334 0.85 -8.36 -2.53
N VAL A 335 0.72 -7.15 -3.04
CA VAL A 335 1.65 -6.54 -4.01
C VAL A 335 2.37 -5.37 -3.34
N GLY A 336 3.68 -5.26 -3.52
CA GLY A 336 4.49 -4.14 -3.03
C GLY A 336 5.61 -4.56 -2.09
N TRP A 337 6.02 -3.62 -1.23
CA TRP A 337 7.19 -3.73 -0.36
C TRP A 337 6.79 -3.76 1.12
N THR A 338 7.55 -4.47 1.94
CA THR A 338 7.46 -4.48 3.40
C THR A 338 8.82 -4.21 4.02
N LEU A 339 8.84 -3.88 5.31
CA LEU A 339 10.05 -3.69 6.07
C LEU A 339 10.78 -5.03 6.27
N ASN A 340 12.10 -5.01 6.18
CA ASN A 340 12.93 -5.98 6.88
C ASN A 340 13.02 -5.56 8.34
N PHE A 341 12.24 -6.20 9.21
CA PHE A 341 12.21 -5.93 10.65
C PHE A 341 13.53 -6.32 11.36
N GLY A 342 14.45 -6.99 10.66
CA GLY A 342 15.83 -7.17 11.10
C GLY A 342 16.72 -5.93 10.91
N ASN A 343 16.27 -4.90 10.20
CA ASN A 343 17.06 -3.71 9.88
C ASN A 343 16.61 -2.50 10.73
N PRO A 344 17.47 -1.97 11.62
CA PRO A 344 17.09 -0.87 12.53
C PRO A 344 16.75 0.44 11.81
N ILE A 345 17.39 0.71 10.66
CA ILE A 345 17.17 1.93 9.87
C ILE A 345 15.73 1.98 9.34
N GLY A 346 15.14 0.81 9.07
CA GLY A 346 13.74 0.72 8.65
C GLY A 346 12.78 1.33 9.67
N TYR A 347 13.03 1.11 10.97
CA TYR A 347 12.19 1.70 12.01
C TYR A 347 12.36 3.22 12.07
N LEU A 348 13.57 3.73 11.88
CA LEU A 348 13.81 5.17 11.83
C LEU A 348 13.09 5.83 10.65
N ILE A 349 13.13 5.22 9.47
CA ILE A 349 12.47 5.75 8.28
C ILE A 349 10.95 5.80 8.44
N VAL A 350 10.34 4.83 9.10
CA VAL A 350 8.88 4.72 9.19
C VAL A 350 8.33 5.35 10.48
N PHE A 351 8.83 4.95 11.64
CA PHE A 351 8.21 5.32 12.92
C PHE A 351 8.59 6.72 13.41
N VAL A 352 9.81 7.20 13.15
CA VAL A 352 10.21 8.54 13.62
C VAL A 352 9.36 9.65 12.97
N PRO A 353 9.16 9.69 11.63
CA PRO A 353 8.25 10.65 11.03
C PRO A 353 6.82 10.55 11.58
N LEU A 354 6.29 9.34 11.79
CA LEU A 354 4.95 9.13 12.33
C LEU A 354 4.81 9.63 13.78
N VAL A 355 5.81 9.38 14.63
CA VAL A 355 5.83 9.89 16.01
C VAL A 355 5.93 11.41 16.00
N ILE A 356 6.75 12.01 15.14
CA ILE A 356 6.82 13.47 15.01
C ILE A 356 5.46 14.03 14.61
N ILE A 357 4.82 13.48 13.58
CA ILE A 357 3.48 13.89 13.12
C ILE A 357 2.45 13.78 14.25
N LEU A 358 2.49 12.68 15.01
CA LEU A 358 1.58 12.48 16.14
C LEU A 358 1.82 13.50 17.26
N VAL A 359 3.08 13.80 17.59
CA VAL A 359 3.41 14.77 18.64
C VAL A 359 2.98 16.17 18.23
N ILE A 360 3.24 16.58 16.98
CA ILE A 360 2.84 17.90 16.50
C ILE A 360 1.33 18.03 16.31
N SER A 361 0.57 16.94 16.18
CA SER A 361 -0.89 17.03 16.11
C SER A 361 -1.56 17.33 17.45
N PHE A 362 -0.81 17.25 18.56
CA PHE A 362 -1.28 17.62 19.91
C PHE A 362 -0.79 19.01 20.36
N ILE A 363 0.01 19.68 19.53
CA ILE A 363 0.52 21.04 19.74
C ILE A 363 -0.29 21.98 18.86
#